data_AF-A0A2B7ZTQ8-F1
#
_entry.id   AF-A0A2B7ZTQ8-F1
#
_cell.length_a   1.000
_cell.length_b   1.000
_cell.length_c   1.000
_cell.angle_alpha   90.00
_cell.angle_beta   90.00
_cell.angle_gamma   90.00
#
_symmetry.space_group_name_H-M   'P 1'
#
loop_
_entity.id
_entity.type
_entity.pdbx_description
1 polymer ?
#
loop_
_entity_poly.entity_id
_entity_poly.type
_entity_poly.pdbx_seq_one_letter_code
_entity_poly.pdbx_strand_id
1 'polypeptide(L)'
;MPLDVATTSERNQVMGHSRADIFEWYYISQKVKRDVQSVYIGCPPRESIINAVGKFSLTRDPCVPKELSDEQKAVVEWDPQLVKLFTRRQSLAKLINRKYDSILKAKGTVLHREYSELEDNIRAEKQLLHREAFDCIREEFFVTIDIIEIEKQLLRLSPGDKFKTEDKSNMEFTFKE
;
A
#
# COMPACT_ATOMS: atom_id res chain seq x y z
N MET A 1 36.99 -14.50 -5.77
CA MET A 1 36.66 -15.54 -4.77
C MET A 1 35.49 -15.00 -3.95
N PRO A 2 34.26 -15.52 -4.10
CA PRO A 2 33.18 -15.13 -3.20
C PRO A 2 33.51 -15.68 -1.81
N LEU A 3 33.57 -14.80 -0.82
CA LEU A 3 33.77 -15.20 0.58
C LEU A 3 32.50 -15.90 1.05
N ASP A 4 32.63 -17.19 1.35
CA ASP A 4 31.56 -18.03 1.88
C ASP A 4 31.14 -17.49 3.25
N VAL A 5 29.94 -16.92 3.34
CA VAL A 5 29.40 -16.42 4.61
C VAL A 5 28.81 -17.61 5.34
N ALA A 6 29.40 -17.98 6.48
CA ALA A 6 28.95 -19.10 7.31
C ALA A 6 27.43 -19.04 7.57
N THR A 7 26.78 -20.17 7.35
CA THR A 7 25.34 -20.38 7.55
C THR A 7 24.96 -20.20 9.02
N THR A 8 23.68 -19.91 9.30
CA THR A 8 23.19 -19.71 10.67
C THR A 8 23.50 -20.90 11.58
N SER A 9 23.45 -22.13 11.05
CA SER A 9 23.80 -23.36 11.76
C SER A 9 25.28 -23.43 12.13
N GLU A 10 26.18 -23.14 11.19
CA GLU A 10 27.63 -23.12 11.43
C GLU A 10 28.00 -22.04 12.46
N ARG A 11 27.38 -20.86 12.36
CA ARG A 11 27.57 -19.78 13.33
C ARG A 11 27.13 -20.19 14.74
N ASN A 12 25.96 -20.79 14.86
CA ASN A 12 25.44 -21.24 16.16
C ASN A 12 26.32 -22.34 16.75
N GLN A 13 26.82 -23.26 15.93
CA GLN A 13 27.75 -24.31 16.36
C GLN A 13 29.08 -23.74 16.86
N VAL A 14 29.69 -22.80 16.12
CA VAL A 14 30.96 -22.15 16.51
C VAL A 14 30.80 -21.35 17.80
N MET A 15 29.66 -20.69 17.99
CA MET A 15 29.39 -19.86 19.17
C MET A 15 28.79 -20.66 20.34
N GLY A 16 28.51 -21.96 20.16
CA GLY A 16 27.88 -22.80 21.18
C GLY A 16 26.44 -22.40 21.53
N HIS A 17 25.73 -21.76 20.62
CA HIS A 17 24.35 -21.34 20.82
C HIS A 17 23.37 -22.44 20.40
N SER A 18 22.41 -22.73 21.28
CA SER A 18 21.31 -23.66 20.98
C SER A 18 20.20 -23.04 20.13
N ARG A 19 20.11 -21.70 20.10
CA ARG A 19 19.09 -20.95 19.36
C ARG A 19 19.72 -19.78 18.59
N ALA A 20 19.17 -19.48 17.43
CA ALA A 20 19.66 -18.42 16.54
C ALA A 20 19.39 -17.01 17.06
N ASP A 21 18.31 -16.82 17.82
CA ASP A 21 17.89 -15.53 18.39
C ASP A 21 18.89 -14.96 19.42
N ILE A 22 19.64 -15.83 20.11
CA ILE A 22 20.70 -15.43 21.04
C ILE A 22 21.76 -14.57 20.33
N PHE A 23 22.11 -14.91 19.10
CA PHE A 23 23.06 -14.13 18.33
C PHE A 23 22.52 -12.73 18.01
N GLU A 24 21.25 -12.65 17.60
CA GLU A 24 20.61 -11.39 17.24
C GLU A 24 20.45 -10.45 18.44
N TRP A 25 20.16 -10.98 19.62
CA TRP A 25 19.88 -10.16 20.80
C TRP A 25 21.12 -9.62 21.48
N TYR A 26 22.21 -10.39 21.50
CA TYR A 26 23.40 -10.07 22.28
C TYR A 26 24.59 -9.62 21.43
N TYR A 27 24.65 -10.03 20.16
CA TYR A 27 25.82 -9.78 19.29
C TYR A 27 25.52 -8.81 18.13
N ILE A 28 24.24 -8.53 17.83
CA ILE A 28 23.84 -7.42 16.96
C ILE A 28 23.44 -6.26 17.86
N SER A 29 24.32 -5.28 18.00
CA SER A 29 24.04 -4.11 18.83
C SER A 29 22.95 -3.24 18.21
N GLN A 30 21.80 -3.13 18.88
CA GLN A 30 20.73 -2.21 18.47
C GLN A 30 21.14 -0.73 18.53
N LYS A 31 22.20 -0.40 19.30
CA LYS A 31 22.66 0.98 19.52
C LYS A 31 23.79 1.40 18.60
N VAL A 32 24.60 0.46 18.10
CA VAL A 32 25.74 0.77 17.24
C VAL A 32 25.29 0.77 15.79
N LYS A 33 25.18 1.97 15.20
CA LYS A 33 24.80 2.19 13.79
C LYS A 33 25.86 1.77 12.77
N ARG A 34 27.02 1.27 13.23
CA ARG A 34 28.13 0.84 12.37
C ARG A 34 28.19 -0.68 12.33
N ASP A 35 28.56 -1.21 11.17
CA ASP A 35 28.72 -2.65 10.93
C ASP A 35 29.96 -3.22 11.63
N VAL A 36 29.88 -3.43 12.94
CA VAL A 36 31.00 -3.94 13.76
C VAL A 36 31.43 -5.34 13.31
N GLN A 37 30.49 -6.16 12.81
CA GLN A 37 30.78 -7.50 12.35
C GLN A 37 31.60 -7.50 11.06
N SER A 38 31.23 -6.69 10.06
CA SER A 38 32.03 -6.60 8.83
C SER A 38 33.42 -6.03 9.11
N VAL A 39 33.55 -5.09 10.05
CA VAL A 39 34.87 -4.57 10.49
C VAL A 39 35.71 -5.68 11.14
N TYR A 40 35.13 -6.51 12.01
CA TYR A 40 35.83 -7.62 12.66
C TYR A 40 36.27 -8.70 11.66
N ILE A 41 35.42 -9.02 10.68
CA ILE A 41 35.67 -10.07 9.67
C ILE A 41 36.60 -9.55 8.54
N GLY A 42 36.83 -8.25 8.43
CA GLY A 42 37.60 -7.65 7.34
C GLY A 42 36.80 -7.56 6.02
N CYS A 43 35.48 -7.63 6.09
CA CYS A 43 34.57 -7.50 4.95
C CYS A 43 34.17 -6.03 4.75
N PRO A 44 33.83 -5.63 3.50
CA PRO A 44 33.25 -4.32 3.26
C PRO A 44 31.93 -4.17 4.04
N PRO A 45 31.65 -2.99 4.62
CA PRO A 45 30.42 -2.74 5.36
C PRO A 45 29.17 -2.98 4.50
N ARG A 46 28.17 -3.66 5.05
CA ARG A 46 26.88 -3.91 4.38
C ARG A 46 25.90 -2.76 4.59
N GLU A 47 26.34 -1.55 4.22
CA GLU A 47 25.58 -0.32 4.49
C GLU A 47 24.21 -0.30 3.83
N SER A 48 24.09 -0.86 2.62
CA SER A 48 22.82 -0.93 1.89
C SER A 48 21.77 -1.73 2.65
N ILE A 49 22.16 -2.89 3.20
CA ILE A 49 21.27 -3.77 3.98
C ILE A 49 20.92 -3.11 5.32
N ILE A 50 21.92 -2.56 6.02
CA ILE A 50 21.70 -1.88 7.31
C ILE A 50 20.78 -0.68 7.15
N ASN A 51 20.96 0.11 6.09
CA ASN A 51 20.12 1.26 5.79
C ASN A 51 18.71 0.84 5.36
N ALA A 52 18.58 -0.24 4.58
CA ALA A 52 17.27 -0.80 4.22
C ALA A 52 16.51 -1.27 5.46
N VAL A 53 17.08 -2.19 6.25
CA VAL A 53 16.47 -2.72 7.48
C VAL A 53 16.18 -1.61 8.49
N GLY A 54 17.10 -0.67 8.68
CA GLY A 54 16.90 0.49 9.56
C GLY A 54 15.79 1.44 9.11
N LYS A 55 15.42 1.42 7.82
CA LYS A 55 14.29 2.18 7.28
C LYS A 55 12.99 1.40 7.23
N PHE A 56 13.00 0.06 7.26
CA PHE A 56 11.79 -0.77 7.14
C PHE A 56 10.72 -0.45 8.20
N SER A 57 11.11 -0.02 9.41
CA SER A 57 10.16 0.40 10.44
C SER A 57 9.65 1.84 10.29
N LEU A 58 10.33 2.67 9.49
CA LEU A 58 10.05 4.11 9.32
C LEU A 58 9.34 4.41 8.00
N THR A 59 9.68 3.70 6.94
CA THR A 59 9.13 3.91 5.60
C THR A 59 8.04 2.89 5.32
N ARG A 60 6.87 3.38 4.91
CA ARG A 60 5.83 2.53 4.32
C ARG A 60 6.42 1.73 3.16
N ASP A 61 5.98 0.48 3.02
CA ASP A 61 6.31 -0.36 1.88
C ASP A 61 5.98 0.41 0.58
N PRO A 62 6.98 0.60 -0.32
CA PRO A 62 6.80 1.34 -1.56
C PRO A 62 5.78 0.70 -2.52
N CYS A 63 5.51 -0.60 -2.39
CA CYS A 63 4.56 -1.34 -3.21
C CYS A 63 3.11 -1.14 -2.78
N VAL A 64 2.85 -0.63 -1.57
CA VAL A 64 1.49 -0.42 -1.06
C VAL A 64 0.78 0.66 -1.87
N PRO A 65 -0.46 0.40 -2.35
CA PRO A 65 -1.28 1.41 -3.03
C PRO A 65 -1.42 2.68 -2.19
N LYS A 66 -1.14 3.83 -2.82
CA LYS A 66 -1.22 5.15 -2.16
C LYS A 66 -2.52 5.88 -2.46
N GLU A 67 -3.10 5.60 -3.62
CA GLU A 67 -4.33 6.23 -4.12
C GLU A 67 -5.14 5.20 -4.91
N LEU A 68 -6.44 5.48 -5.08
CA LEU A 68 -7.31 4.74 -5.98
C LEU A 68 -6.90 4.94 -7.44
N SER A 69 -7.01 3.89 -8.25
CA SER A 69 -6.93 3.98 -9.71
C SER A 69 -8.08 4.85 -10.25
N ASP A 70 -7.89 5.46 -11.42
CA ASP A 70 -8.92 6.29 -12.06
C ASP A 70 -10.20 5.50 -12.37
N GLU A 71 -10.06 4.20 -12.67
CA GLU A 71 -11.19 3.28 -12.85
C GLU A 71 -11.98 3.11 -11.54
N GLN A 72 -11.29 2.93 -10.42
CA GLN A 72 -11.91 2.78 -9.11
C GLN A 72 -12.56 4.08 -8.64
N LYS A 73 -11.93 5.23 -8.92
CA LYS A 73 -12.52 6.56 -8.70
C LYS A 73 -13.81 6.72 -9.51
N ALA A 74 -13.83 6.29 -10.77
CA ALA A 74 -15.03 6.32 -11.58
C ALA A 74 -16.15 5.47 -10.97
N VAL A 75 -15.86 4.25 -10.51
CA VAL A 75 -16.84 3.39 -9.83
C VAL A 75 -17.47 4.10 -8.61
N VAL A 76 -16.65 4.77 -7.79
CA VAL A 76 -17.14 5.56 -6.64
C VAL A 76 -18.03 6.73 -7.05
N GLU A 77 -17.74 7.38 -8.18
CA GLU A 77 -18.56 8.51 -8.67
C GLU A 77 -19.92 8.09 -9.22
N TRP A 78 -20.02 6.87 -9.76
CA TRP A 78 -21.26 6.30 -10.28
C TRP A 78 -22.12 5.58 -9.23
N ASP A 79 -21.79 5.73 -7.94
CA ASP A 79 -22.55 5.10 -6.87
C ASP A 79 -24.04 5.53 -6.89
N PRO A 80 -25.00 4.59 -6.81
CA PRO A 80 -26.43 4.90 -6.88
C PRO A 80 -26.93 5.89 -5.81
N GLN A 81 -26.35 5.89 -4.61
CA GLN A 81 -26.69 6.84 -3.55
C GLN A 81 -26.22 8.25 -3.92
N LEU A 82 -24.98 8.36 -4.41
CA LEU A 82 -24.38 9.63 -4.78
C LEU A 82 -25.12 10.28 -5.95
N VAL A 83 -25.52 9.47 -6.95
CA VAL A 83 -26.35 9.92 -8.09
C VAL A 83 -27.71 10.46 -7.63
N LYS A 84 -28.35 9.81 -6.65
CA LYS A 84 -29.62 10.30 -6.07
C LYS A 84 -29.41 11.64 -5.37
N LEU A 85 -28.34 11.80 -4.58
CA LEU A 85 -28.02 13.06 -3.92
C LEU A 85 -27.73 14.18 -4.93
N PHE A 86 -26.99 13.90 -6.00
CA PHE A 86 -26.75 14.88 -7.07
C PHE A 86 -28.03 15.31 -7.76
N THR A 87 -28.93 14.37 -8.03
CA THR A 87 -30.24 14.66 -8.64
C THR A 87 -31.06 15.57 -7.72
N ARG A 88 -31.09 15.26 -6.42
CA ARG A 88 -31.74 16.10 -5.40
C ARG A 88 -31.12 17.49 -5.36
N ARG A 89 -29.79 17.60 -5.36
CA ARG A 89 -29.08 18.90 -5.37
C ARG A 89 -29.43 19.73 -6.58
N GLN A 90 -29.50 19.10 -7.75
CA GLN A 90 -29.86 19.79 -8.99
C GLN A 90 -31.31 20.28 -8.98
N SER A 91 -32.25 19.48 -8.45
CA SER A 91 -33.65 19.91 -8.29
C SER A 91 -33.78 21.09 -7.33
N LEU A 92 -33.05 21.08 -6.23
CA LEU A 92 -33.09 22.13 -5.21
C LEU A 92 -32.42 23.42 -5.71
N ALA A 93 -31.31 23.32 -6.44
CA ALA A 93 -30.70 24.45 -7.14
C ALA A 93 -31.67 25.10 -8.15
N LYS A 94 -32.40 24.30 -8.93
CA LYS A 94 -33.44 24.80 -9.86
C LYS A 94 -34.55 25.53 -9.10
N LEU A 95 -34.98 25.01 -7.95
CA LEU A 95 -36.00 25.64 -7.11
C LEU A 95 -35.51 26.98 -6.55
N ILE A 96 -34.29 27.03 -6.03
CA ILE A 96 -33.69 28.26 -5.52
C ILE A 96 -33.57 29.31 -6.63
N ASN A 97 -33.06 28.94 -7.81
CA ASN A 97 -32.92 29.86 -8.93
C ASN A 97 -34.28 30.40 -9.40
N ARG A 98 -35.36 29.63 -9.30
CA ARG A 98 -36.71 30.12 -9.62
C ARG A 98 -37.26 31.13 -8.61
N LYS A 99 -36.87 31.03 -7.33
CA LYS A 99 -37.39 31.88 -6.26
C LYS A 99 -36.54 33.12 -5.97
N TYR A 100 -35.22 33.01 -6.11
CA TYR A 100 -34.25 34.02 -5.68
C TYR A 100 -33.25 34.40 -6.79
N ASP A 101 -33.45 33.94 -8.02
CA ASP A 101 -32.55 34.02 -9.19
C ASP A 101 -31.20 33.29 -9.05
N SER A 102 -30.64 33.21 -7.85
CA SER A 102 -29.32 32.66 -7.58
C SER A 102 -29.24 32.03 -6.19
N ILE A 103 -28.41 30.99 -6.07
CA ILE A 103 -28.06 30.35 -4.80
C ILE A 103 -27.48 31.38 -3.81
N LEU A 104 -26.63 32.30 -4.29
CA LEU A 104 -26.02 33.33 -3.43
C LEU A 104 -27.06 34.29 -2.85
N LYS A 105 -28.08 34.65 -3.64
CA LYS A 105 -29.16 35.54 -3.20
C LYS A 105 -30.11 34.86 -2.21
N ALA A 106 -30.18 33.53 -2.23
CA ALA A 106 -30.96 32.75 -1.27
C ALA A 106 -30.29 32.56 0.08
N LYS A 107 -29.07 33.07 0.27
CA LYS A 107 -28.32 32.96 1.53
C LYS A 107 -29.12 33.52 2.71
N GLY A 108 -29.20 32.75 3.80
CA GLY A 108 -30.00 33.08 4.98
C GLY A 108 -31.45 32.57 4.93
N THR A 109 -31.89 31.99 3.82
CA THR A 109 -33.21 31.33 3.73
C THR A 109 -33.14 29.86 4.16
N VAL A 110 -34.29 29.29 4.51
CA VAL A 110 -34.43 27.85 4.81
C VAL A 110 -33.97 26.99 3.63
N LEU A 111 -34.29 27.40 2.40
CA LEU A 111 -33.90 26.66 1.19
C LEU A 111 -32.39 26.62 0.97
N HIS A 112 -31.67 27.71 1.27
CA HIS A 112 -30.21 27.70 1.22
C HIS A 112 -29.62 26.79 2.30
N ARG A 113 -30.21 26.75 3.50
CA ARG A 113 -29.75 25.83 4.55
C ARG A 113 -29.89 24.37 4.11
N GLU A 114 -31.05 24.00 3.57
CA GLU A 114 -31.26 22.64 3.01
C GLU A 114 -30.28 22.32 1.88
N TYR A 115 -29.94 23.32 1.04
CA TYR A 115 -28.92 23.16 0.01
C TYR A 115 -27.54 22.87 0.60
N SER A 116 -27.11 23.65 1.60
CA SER A 116 -25.82 23.46 2.26
C SER A 116 -25.73 22.11 2.99
N GLU A 117 -26.77 21.72 3.73
CA GLU A 117 -26.85 20.41 4.39
C GLU A 117 -26.74 19.27 3.35
N LEU A 118 -27.35 19.44 2.18
CA LEU A 118 -27.24 18.46 1.10
C LEU A 118 -25.84 18.40 0.48
N GLU A 119 -25.13 19.52 0.35
CA GLU A 119 -23.73 19.53 -0.10
C GLU A 119 -22.79 18.87 0.90
N ASP A 120 -23.01 19.10 2.19
CA ASP A 120 -22.24 18.44 3.26
C ASP A 120 -22.48 16.94 3.26
N ASN A 121 -23.72 16.49 3.05
CA ASN A 121 -24.05 15.07 2.90
C ASN A 121 -23.34 14.45 1.68
N ILE A 122 -23.36 15.12 0.52
CA ILE A 122 -22.64 14.66 -0.68
C ILE A 122 -21.14 14.51 -0.41
N ARG A 123 -20.55 15.48 0.30
CA ARG A 123 -19.13 15.45 0.66
C ARG A 123 -18.80 14.30 1.60
N ALA A 124 -19.64 14.11 2.63
CA ALA A 124 -19.48 13.03 3.60
C ALA A 124 -19.60 11.66 2.93
N GLU A 125 -20.59 11.48 2.06
CA GLU A 125 -20.82 10.23 1.34
C GLU A 125 -19.69 9.92 0.36
N LYS A 126 -19.23 10.90 -0.43
CA LYS A 126 -18.06 10.72 -1.31
C LYS A 126 -16.81 10.34 -0.52
N GLN A 127 -16.62 10.95 0.65
CA GLN A 127 -15.49 10.65 1.53
C GLN A 127 -15.58 9.25 2.14
N LEU A 128 -16.79 8.79 2.49
CA LEU A 128 -17.04 7.46 3.01
C LEU A 128 -16.75 6.40 1.95
N LEU A 129 -17.37 6.51 0.78
CA LEU A 129 -17.18 5.57 -0.33
C LEU A 129 -15.72 5.49 -0.77
N HIS A 130 -15.02 6.63 -0.82
CA HIS A 130 -13.60 6.63 -1.13
C HIS A 130 -12.78 5.90 -0.05
N ARG A 131 -13.10 6.06 1.23
CA ARG A 131 -12.40 5.36 2.32
C ARG A 131 -12.64 3.87 2.24
N GLU A 132 -13.90 3.46 2.11
CA GLU A 132 -14.27 2.05 1.98
C GLU A 132 -13.57 1.39 0.79
N ALA A 133 -13.61 2.01 -0.39
CA ALA A 133 -12.92 1.49 -1.57
C ALA A 133 -11.41 1.39 -1.35
N PHE A 134 -10.79 2.40 -0.73
CA PHE A 134 -9.36 2.41 -0.47
C PHE A 134 -8.94 1.36 0.56
N ASP A 135 -9.74 1.17 1.61
CA ASP A 135 -9.50 0.18 2.64
C ASP A 135 -9.62 -1.23 2.06
N CYS A 136 -10.61 -1.51 1.21
CA CYS A 136 -10.72 -2.78 0.49
C CYS A 136 -9.48 -3.10 -0.34
N ILE A 137 -9.00 -2.16 -1.16
CA ILE A 137 -7.80 -2.35 -1.99
C ILE A 137 -6.56 -2.56 -1.13
N ARG A 138 -6.47 -1.82 -0.03
CA ARG A 138 -5.36 -1.94 0.91
C ARG A 138 -5.36 -3.32 1.56
N GLU A 139 -6.51 -3.82 2.00
CA GLU A 139 -6.67 -5.15 2.57
C GLU A 139 -6.34 -6.24 1.55
N GLU A 140 -6.89 -6.15 0.34
CA GLU A 140 -6.59 -7.07 -0.77
C GLU A 140 -5.09 -7.11 -1.08
N PHE A 141 -4.40 -5.96 -1.07
CA PHE A 141 -2.96 -5.91 -1.25
C PHE A 141 -2.22 -6.71 -0.17
N PHE A 142 -2.53 -6.50 1.11
CA PHE A 142 -1.82 -7.21 2.19
C PHE A 142 -2.16 -8.71 2.25
N VAL A 143 -3.35 -9.12 1.78
CA VAL A 143 -3.70 -10.54 1.67
C VAL A 143 -2.94 -11.21 0.52
N THR A 144 -2.68 -10.50 -0.58
CA THR A 144 -2.13 -11.08 -1.81
C THR A 144 -0.63 -10.90 -1.97
N ILE A 145 -0.01 -9.88 -1.36
CA ILE A 145 1.39 -9.53 -1.58
C ILE A 145 2.36 -10.66 -1.24
N ASP A 146 2.13 -11.35 -0.12
CA ASP A 146 2.99 -12.45 0.32
C ASP A 146 2.95 -13.62 -0.68
N ILE A 147 1.76 -13.93 -1.19
CA ILE A 147 1.56 -14.98 -2.19
C ILE A 147 2.29 -14.60 -3.49
N ILE A 148 2.07 -13.38 -3.97
CA ILE A 148 2.71 -12.86 -5.18
C ILE A 148 4.24 -12.86 -5.05
N GLU A 149 4.76 -12.52 -3.88
CA GLU A 149 6.20 -12.49 -3.64
C GLU A 149 6.82 -13.89 -3.59
N ILE A 150 6.12 -14.86 -2.97
CA ILE A 150 6.53 -16.28 -3.00
C ILE A 150 6.56 -16.79 -4.44
N GLU A 151 5.52 -16.51 -5.25
CA GLU A 151 5.47 -16.92 -6.65
C GLU A 151 6.64 -16.35 -7.47
N LYS A 152 6.98 -15.07 -7.28
CA LYS A 152 8.14 -14.46 -7.94
C LYS A 152 9.46 -15.15 -7.57
N GLN A 153 9.64 -15.49 -6.30
CA GLN A 153 10.84 -16.18 -5.82
C GLN A 153 10.97 -17.58 -6.43
N LEU A 154 9.86 -18.34 -6.50
CA LEU A 154 9.83 -19.66 -7.14
C LEU A 154 10.19 -19.60 -8.62
N LEU A 155 9.78 -18.54 -9.31
CA LEU A 155 10.10 -18.28 -10.72
C LEU A 155 11.54 -17.74 -10.92
N ARG A 156 12.34 -17.57 -9.85
CA ARG A 156 13.67 -16.92 -9.86
C ARG A 156 13.65 -15.55 -10.53
N LEU A 157 12.55 -14.81 -10.43
CA LEU A 157 12.48 -13.44 -10.92
C LEU A 157 13.27 -12.53 -9.98
N SER A 158 14.10 -11.66 -10.54
CA SER A 158 14.93 -10.74 -9.76
C SER A 158 14.07 -9.64 -9.13
N PRO A 159 14.35 -9.18 -7.90
CA PRO A 159 13.72 -7.99 -7.34
C PRO A 159 14.08 -6.76 -8.19
N GLY A 160 13.23 -6.41 -9.16
CA GLY A 160 13.50 -5.35 -10.14
C GLY A 160 12.82 -5.56 -11.48
N ASP A 161 12.42 -6.79 -11.81
CA ASP A 161 11.69 -7.07 -13.04
C ASP A 161 10.23 -6.62 -12.87
N LYS A 162 9.91 -5.47 -13.47
CA LYS A 162 8.53 -4.98 -13.55
C LYS A 162 7.71 -6.01 -14.30
N PHE A 163 6.76 -6.64 -13.61
CA PHE A 163 5.70 -7.40 -14.26
C PHE A 163 4.91 -6.44 -15.18
N LYS A 164 5.22 -6.47 -16.47
CA LYS A 164 4.22 -6.13 -17.49
C LYS A 164 3.39 -7.39 -17.64
N THR A 165 2.20 -7.40 -17.04
CA THR A 165 1.19 -8.38 -17.39
C THR A 165 0.75 -8.06 -18.82
N GLU A 166 1.42 -8.66 -19.80
CA GLU A 166 0.88 -8.85 -21.13
C GLU A 166 0.32 -10.27 -21.21
N ASP A 167 -0.97 -10.30 -21.54
CA ASP A 167 -1.91 -11.39 -21.80
C ASP A 167 -1.54 -12.85 -21.55
N LYS A 168 -2.45 -13.49 -20.81
CA LYS A 168 -2.58 -14.94 -20.65
C LYS A 168 -2.92 -15.60 -21.99
N SER A 169 -1.96 -16.21 -22.67
CA SER A 169 -2.25 -17.35 -23.54
C SER A 169 -1.07 -18.33 -23.61
N ASN A 170 -1.34 -19.53 -23.09
CA ASN A 170 -0.68 -20.81 -23.38
C ASN A 170 0.83 -20.93 -23.16
N MET A 171 1.22 -21.49 -22.00
CA MET A 171 2.40 -22.36 -21.93
C MET A 171 2.01 -23.69 -21.26
N GLU A 172 1.74 -24.67 -22.11
CA GLU A 172 1.57 -26.07 -21.75
C GLU A 172 2.97 -26.67 -21.53
N PHE A 173 3.31 -27.01 -20.28
CA PHE A 173 4.58 -27.63 -19.95
C PHE A 173 4.46 -29.15 -20.04
N THR A 174 5.10 -29.76 -21.04
CA THR A 174 5.30 -31.22 -21.09
C THR A 174 6.67 -31.55 -20.50
N PHE A 175 6.67 -32.38 -19.46
CA PHE A 175 7.88 -33.00 -18.93
C PHE A 175 8.18 -34.28 -19.71
N LYS A 176 9.43 -34.45 -20.17
CA LYS A 176 9.93 -35.73 -20.67
C LYS A 176 10.59 -36.48 -19.52
N GLU A 177 10.23 -37.76 -19.40
CA GLU A 177 10.78 -38.76 -18.48
C GLU A 177 12.30 -38.95 -18.63
#